data_AF-A0A5E4LIX6-F1
#
_entry.id   AF-A0A5E4LIX6-F1
#
_cell.length_a   1.000
_cell.length_b   1.000
_cell.length_c   1.000
_cell.angle_alpha   90.00
_cell.angle_beta   90.00
_cell.angle_gamma   90.00
#
_symmetry.space_group_name_H-M   'P 1'
#
loop_
_entity.id
_entity.type
_entity.pdbx_description
1 polymer ?
#
loop_
_entity_poly.entity_id
_entity_poly.type
_entity_poly.pdbx_seq_one_letter_code
_entity_poly.pdbx_strand_id
1 'polypeptide(L)'
;MIFELLELAIFALHVIGALCFLLVVFFAIKLYGETDKGWYWLALVLSAVIFAFPQWLSLTFPPGPGAYFSLSMIREATDITGSVLFAVACYGMYRTMKRIRKRVE
;
A
#
# COMPACT_ATOMS: atom_id res chain seq x y z
N MET A 1 -21.53 5.26 -24.53
CA MET A 1 -22.05 5.78 -23.26
C MET A 1 -21.75 4.90 -22.04
N ILE A 2 -22.36 3.72 -21.83
CA ILE A 2 -22.07 2.89 -20.63
C ILE A 2 -20.60 2.43 -20.57
N PHE A 3 -20.05 2.00 -21.72
CA PHE A 3 -18.67 1.53 -21.83
C PHE A 3 -17.64 2.64 -21.53
N GLU A 4 -17.85 3.84 -22.07
CA GLU A 4 -16.97 5.01 -21.83
C GLU A 4 -17.00 5.47 -20.36
N LEU A 5 -18.16 5.39 -19.71
CA LEU A 5 -18.30 5.71 -18.28
C LEU A 5 -17.51 4.72 -17.41
N LEU A 6 -17.50 3.43 -17.79
CA LEU A 6 -16.76 2.39 -17.09
C LEU A 6 -15.25 2.57 -17.25
N GLU A 7 -14.77 2.85 -18.46
CA GLU A 7 -13.35 3.11 -18.71
C GLU A 7 -12.85 4.34 -17.92
N LEU A 8 -13.63 5.42 -17.91
CA LEU A 8 -13.32 6.61 -17.12
C LEU A 8 -13.26 6.29 -15.62
N ALA A 9 -14.21 5.51 -15.11
CA ALA A 9 -14.25 5.12 -13.70
C ALA A 9 -13.03 4.26 -13.31
N ILE A 10 -12.65 3.30 -14.16
CA ILE A 10 -11.47 2.46 -13.95
C ILE A 10 -10.22 3.34 -13.96
N PHE A 11 -10.08 4.24 -14.93
CA PHE A 11 -8.95 5.16 -15.00
C PHE A 11 -8.86 6.06 -13.75
N ALA A 12 -9.98 6.66 -13.32
CA ALA A 12 -10.03 7.49 -12.12
C ALA A 12 -9.61 6.71 -10.86
N LEU A 13 -10.03 5.44 -10.73
CA LEU A 13 -9.64 4.58 -9.62
C LEU A 13 -8.11 4.37 -9.58
N HIS A 14 -7.48 4.17 -10.73
CA HIS A 14 -6.01 4.02 -10.81
C HIS A 14 -5.29 5.30 -10.44
N VAL A 15 -5.78 6.46 -10.88
CA VAL A 15 -5.21 7.77 -10.53
C VAL A 15 -5.31 8.01 -9.01
N ILE A 16 -6.47 7.73 -8.42
CA ILE A 16 -6.66 7.86 -6.96
C ILE A 16 -5.72 6.91 -6.22
N GLY A 17 -5.60 5.65 -6.65
CA GLY A 17 -4.67 4.67 -6.06
C GLY A 17 -3.22 5.14 -6.10
N ALA A 18 -2.75 5.66 -7.23
CA ALA A 18 -1.40 6.19 -7.39
C ALA A 18 -1.15 7.41 -6.47
N LEU A 19 -2.12 8.32 -6.36
CA LEU A 19 -2.03 9.46 -5.45
C LEU A 19 -1.96 9.01 -3.98
N CYS A 20 -2.79 8.03 -3.58
CA CYS A 20 -2.75 7.46 -2.24
C CYS A 20 -1.38 6.82 -1.93
N PHE A 21 -0.80 6.08 -2.87
CA PHE A 21 0.54 5.51 -2.72
C PHE A 21 1.61 6.60 -2.49
N LEU A 22 1.61 7.65 -3.31
CA LEU A 22 2.54 8.78 -3.17
C LEU A 22 2.37 9.48 -1.82
N LEU A 23 1.14 9.67 -1.35
CA LEU A 23 0.87 10.23 -0.03
C LEU A 23 1.42 9.35 1.09
N VAL A 24 1.24 8.02 1.02
CA VAL A 24 1.80 7.09 2.02
C VAL A 24 3.32 7.19 2.07
N VAL A 25 4.00 7.23 0.92
CA VAL A 25 5.46 7.39 0.86
C VAL A 25 5.89 8.75 1.41
N PHE A 26 5.22 9.83 1.01
CA PHE A 26 5.49 11.19 1.50
C PHE A 26 5.35 11.28 3.02
N PHE A 27 4.24 10.78 3.58
CA PHE A 27 4.00 10.77 5.02
C PHE A 27 5.00 9.87 5.74
N ALA A 28 5.34 8.70 5.20
CA ALA A 28 6.33 7.82 5.79
C ALA A 28 7.71 8.50 5.88
N ILE A 29 8.16 9.19 4.83
CA ILE A 29 9.44 9.92 4.82
C ILE A 29 9.41 11.08 5.81
N LYS A 30 8.34 11.89 5.78
CA LYS A 30 8.20 13.04 6.67
C LYS A 30 8.20 12.62 8.15
N LEU A 31 7.39 11.62 8.49
CA LEU A 31 7.28 11.10 9.86
C LEU A 31 8.54 10.32 10.28
N TYR A 32 9.24 9.66 9.35
CA TYR A 32 10.54 9.06 9.62
C TYR A 32 11.56 10.10 10.07
N GLY A 33 11.56 11.30 9.47
CA GLY A 33 12.42 12.41 9.88
C GLY A 33 12.08 12.99 11.26
N GLU A 34 10.80 13.00 11.62
CA GLU A 34 10.31 13.55 12.89
C GLU A 34 10.33 12.56 14.08
N THR A 35 10.53 11.26 13.82
CA THR A 35 10.46 10.21 14.86
C THR A 35 11.76 9.41 14.98
N ASP A 36 11.77 8.35 15.80
CA ASP A 36 12.92 7.48 16.11
C ASP A 36 13.48 6.68 14.90
N LYS A 37 13.14 7.07 13.65
CA LYS A 37 13.62 6.41 12.41
C LYS A 37 13.39 4.90 12.41
N GLY A 38 12.29 4.46 13.03
CA GLY A 38 12.03 3.05 13.26
C GLY A 38 11.74 2.28 11.97
N TRP A 39 12.06 0.99 11.99
CA TRP A 39 11.83 0.05 10.89
C TRP A 39 10.35 -0.09 10.47
N TYR A 40 9.42 0.34 11.33
CA TYR A 40 7.99 0.33 11.03
C TYR A 40 7.60 1.30 9.91
N TRP A 41 8.38 2.36 9.66
CA TRP A 41 8.18 3.22 8.48
C TRP A 41 8.54 2.50 7.18
N LEU A 42 9.61 1.70 7.20
CA LEU A 42 9.98 0.86 6.06
C LEU A 42 8.89 -0.19 5.81
N ALA A 43 8.36 -0.81 6.87
CA ALA A 43 7.24 -1.75 6.75
C ALA A 43 5.98 -1.09 6.16
N LEU A 44 5.70 0.18 6.52
CA LEU A 44 4.60 0.95 5.95
C LEU A 44 4.78 1.16 4.44
N VAL A 45 5.96 1.62 4.01
CA VAL A 45 6.25 1.80 2.58
C VAL A 45 6.19 0.46 1.83
N LEU A 46 6.78 -0.59 2.40
CA LEU A 46 6.78 -1.92 1.79
C LEU A 46 5.35 -2.48 1.65
N SER A 47 4.49 -2.26 2.64
CA SER A 47 3.07 -2.65 2.56
C SER A 47 2.37 -1.95 1.39
N ALA A 48 2.62 -0.65 1.21
CA ALA A 48 2.05 0.12 0.11
C ALA A 48 2.55 -0.35 -1.27
N VAL A 49 3.84 -0.69 -1.37
CA VAL A 49 4.43 -1.25 -2.60
C VAL A 49 3.78 -2.59 -2.94
N ILE A 50 3.59 -3.46 -1.94
CA ILE A 50 2.95 -4.77 -2.16
C ILE A 50 1.50 -4.61 -2.61
N PHE A 51 0.73 -3.68 -2.03
CA PHE A 51 -0.63 -3.41 -2.49
C PHE A 51 -0.69 -2.85 -3.93
N ALA A 52 0.30 -2.04 -4.33
CA ALA A 52 0.36 -1.49 -5.68
C ALA A 52 0.86 -2.50 -6.73
N PHE A 53 1.56 -3.56 -6.29
CA PHE A 53 2.24 -4.50 -7.18
C PHE A 53 1.31 -5.19 -8.20
N PRO A 54 0.12 -5.72 -7.86
CA PRO A 54 -0.77 -6.33 -8.84
C PRO A 54 -1.22 -5.36 -9.93
N GLN A 55 -1.45 -4.09 -9.57
CA GLN A 55 -1.82 -3.06 -10.55
C GLN A 55 -0.67 -2.77 -11.51
N TRP A 56 0.56 -2.63 -11.01
CA TRP A 56 1.74 -2.46 -11.86
C TRP A 56 1.97 -3.68 -12.76
N LEU A 57 1.76 -4.88 -12.24
CA LEU A 57 1.86 -6.11 -13.01
C LEU A 57 0.83 -6.14 -14.14
N SER A 58 -0.43 -5.76 -13.86
CA SER A 58 -1.50 -5.72 -14.86
C SER A 58 -1.27 -4.67 -15.96
N LEU A 59 -0.63 -3.55 -15.63
CA LEU A 59 -0.25 -2.50 -16.59
C LEU A 59 0.93 -2.95 -17.47
N THR A 60 1.92 -3.63 -16.89
CA THR A 60 3.13 -4.05 -17.60
C THR A 60 2.89 -5.29 -18.47
N PHE A 61 2.07 -6.22 -17.96
CA PHE A 61 1.72 -7.48 -18.62
C PHE A 61 0.20 -7.62 -18.68
N PRO A 62 -0.45 -7.06 -19.72
CA PRO A 62 -1.89 -7.16 -19.86
C PRO A 62 -2.31 -8.65 -19.91
N PRO A 63 -3.23 -9.10 -19.04
CA PRO A 63 -3.59 -10.51 -18.96
C PRO A 63 -4.27 -11.01 -20.24
N GLY A 64 -3.69 -12.06 -20.82
CA GLY A 64 -4.40 -12.91 -21.76
C GLY A 64 -5.50 -13.73 -21.07
N PRO A 65 -6.45 -14.32 -21.82
CA PRO A 65 -7.59 -15.07 -21.28
C PRO A 65 -7.26 -16.19 -20.27
N GLY A 66 -6.05 -16.77 -20.32
CA GLY A 66 -5.58 -17.76 -19.34
C GLY A 66 -4.88 -17.20 -18.11
N ALA A 67 -4.47 -15.92 -18.12
CA ALA A 67 -3.67 -15.30 -17.06
C ALA A 67 -4.52 -14.71 -15.92
N TYR A 68 -5.84 -14.58 -16.11
CA TYR A 68 -6.74 -13.99 -15.12
C TYR A 68 -6.75 -14.75 -13.79
N PHE A 69 -6.66 -16.08 -13.82
CA PHE A 69 -6.61 -16.91 -12.60
C PHE A 69 -5.31 -16.72 -11.81
N SER A 70 -4.17 -16.61 -12.50
CA SER A 70 -2.90 -16.34 -11.84
C SER A 70 -2.84 -14.93 -11.26
N LEU A 71 -3.42 -13.94 -11.95
CA LEU A 71 -3.50 -12.56 -11.46
C LEU A 71 -4.41 -12.41 -10.24
N SER A 72 -5.52 -13.16 -10.16
CA SER A 72 -6.36 -13.15 -8.97
C SER A 72 -5.64 -13.74 -7.76
N MET A 73 -4.91 -14.85 -7.93
CA MET A 73 -4.09 -15.42 -6.85
C MET A 73 -2.98 -14.47 -6.39
N ILE A 74 -2.28 -13.82 -7.33
CA ILE A 74 -1.25 -12.83 -6.99
C ILE A 74 -1.87 -11.69 -6.18
N ARG A 75 -3.04 -11.19 -6.60
CA ARG A 75 -3.74 -10.11 -5.90
C ARG A 75 -4.12 -10.49 -4.47
N GLU A 76 -4.69 -11.68 -4.26
CA GLU A 76 -5.01 -12.16 -2.91
C GLU A 76 -3.76 -12.29 -2.04
N ALA A 77 -2.69 -12.88 -2.60
CA ALA A 77 -1.43 -13.04 -1.87
C ALA A 77 -0.80 -11.70 -1.47
N THR A 78 -0.83 -10.71 -2.37
CA THR A 78 -0.37 -9.35 -2.07
C THR A 78 -1.28 -8.65 -1.06
N ASP A 79 -2.59 -8.83 -1.13
CA ASP A 79 -3.52 -8.20 -0.18
C ASP A 79 -3.29 -8.74 1.24
N ILE A 80 -3.11 -10.06 1.39
CA ILE A 80 -2.79 -10.70 2.67
C ILE A 80 -1.43 -10.20 3.17
N THR A 81 -0.39 -10.29 2.34
CA THR A 81 0.99 -9.94 2.73
C THR A 81 1.12 -8.45 3.05
N GLY A 82 0.51 -7.59 2.23
CA GLY A 82 0.44 -6.14 2.44
C GLY A 82 -0.28 -5.79 3.73
N SER A 83 -1.41 -6.45 4.02
CA SER A 83 -2.17 -6.23 5.26
C SER A 83 -1.39 -6.62 6.51
N VAL A 84 -0.65 -7.74 6.46
CA VAL A 84 0.22 -8.18 7.56
C VAL A 84 1.35 -7.18 7.80
N LEU A 85 2.04 -6.72 6.75
CA LEU A 85 3.10 -5.71 6.88
C LEU A 85 2.57 -4.37 7.38
N PHE A 86 1.39 -3.97 6.92
CA PHE A 86 0.71 -2.79 7.42
C PHE A 86 0.38 -2.91 8.92
N ALA A 87 -0.11 -4.07 9.36
CA ALA A 87 -0.35 -4.33 10.78
C ALA A 87 0.93 -4.25 11.62
N VAL A 88 2.06 -4.78 11.11
CA VAL A 88 3.38 -4.66 11.74
C VAL A 88 3.81 -3.19 11.86
N ALA A 89 3.58 -2.39 10.81
CA ALA A 89 3.86 -0.96 10.83
C ALA A 89 3.06 -0.25 11.94
N CYS A 90 1.75 -0.50 11.99
CA CYS A 90 0.84 0.04 13.01
C CYS A 90 1.24 -0.38 14.43
N TYR A 91 1.59 -1.64 14.63
CA TYR A 91 2.06 -2.13 15.93
C TYR A 91 3.36 -1.44 16.37
N GLY A 92 4.30 -1.24 15.44
CA GLY A 92 5.54 -0.50 15.69
C GLY A 92 5.27 0.94 16.14
N MET A 93 4.40 1.66 15.43
CA MET A 93 3.96 3.01 15.80
C MET A 93 3.31 3.05 17.19
N TYR A 94 2.39 2.12 17.47
CA TYR A 94 1.73 2.01 18.77
C TYR A 94 2.72 1.79 19.91
N ARG A 95 3.69 0.89 19.73
CA ARG A 95 4.72 0.61 20.75
C ARG A 95 5.58 1.85 21.03
N THR A 96 5.95 2.60 20.00
CA THR A 96 6.71 3.86 20.14
C THR A 96 5.89 4.89 20.92
N MET A 97 4.63 5.12 20.53
CA MET A 97 3.73 6.03 21.25
C MET A 97 3.56 5.63 22.73
N LYS A 98 3.35 4.34 23.00
CA LYS A 98 3.24 3.81 24.37
C LYS A 98 4.52 4.03 25.18
N ARG A 99 5.70 3.92 24.56
CA ARG A 99 6.99 4.19 25.21
C ARG A 99 7.15 5.68 25.53
N ILE A 100 6.79 6.57 24.60
CA ILE A 100 6.85 8.01 24.82
C ILE A 100 5.92 8.41 25.97
N ARG A 101 4.67 7.93 25.96
CA ARG A 101 3.70 8.20 27.03
C ARG A 101 4.24 7.86 28.42
N LYS A 102 4.85 6.68 28.57
CA LYS A 102 5.48 6.23 29.83
C LYS A 102 6.67 7.06 30.30
N ARG A 103 7.25 7.91 29.44
CA ARG A 103 8.34 8.84 29.81
C ARG A 103 7.84 10.22 30.21
N VAL A 104 6.59 10.53 29.88
CA VAL A 104 5.96 11.82 30.14
C VAL A 104 5.05 11.76 31.38
N GLU A 105 4.46 10.59 31.64
CA GLU A 105 3.86 10.24 32.95
C GLU A 105 4.93 9.99 34.00
#